data_AF-A0A227JEG4-F1
#
_entry.id   AF-A0A227JEG4-F1
#
_cell.length_a   1.000
_cell.length_b   1.000
_cell.length_c   1.000
_cell.angle_alpha   90.00
_cell.angle_beta   90.00
_cell.angle_gamma   90.00
#
_symmetry.space_group_name_H-M   'P 1'
#
loop_
_entity.id
_entity.type
_entity.pdbx_description
1 polymer ?
#
loop_
_entity_poly.entity_id
_entity_poly.type
_entity_poly.pdbx_seq_one_letter_code
_entity_poly.pdbx_strand_id
1 'polypeptide(L)'
;KPARVAHLMGQWLLKGWAKEAIFNLKLPMKGRYDEVLQDLENLKMFLIENKVKFKLQAKHLYHDREEITIHIQCLSNISPH
;
A
#
# COMPACT_ATOMS: atom_id res chain seq x y z
N LYS A 1 10.96 6.84 5.56
CA LYS A 1 9.79 7.54 5.01
C LYS A 1 8.71 6.49 4.71
N PRO A 2 7.44 6.74 5.08
CA PRO A 2 6.33 5.78 4.91
C PRO A 2 6.19 5.29 3.46
N ALA A 3 6.43 6.17 2.48
CA ALA A 3 6.59 5.83 1.06
C ALA A 3 7.43 4.58 0.75
N ARG A 4 8.51 4.31 1.49
CA ARG A 4 9.38 3.14 1.26
C ARG A 4 8.65 1.83 1.58
N VAL A 5 7.80 1.83 2.61
CA VAL A 5 6.99 0.67 2.99
C VAL A 5 5.93 0.43 1.92
N ALA A 6 5.21 1.48 1.50
CA ALA A 6 4.22 1.37 0.43
C ALA A 6 4.83 0.76 -0.85
N HIS A 7 5.98 1.29 -1.29
CA HIS A 7 6.68 0.77 -2.46
C HIS A 7 7.12 -0.70 -2.30
N LEU A 8 7.66 -1.07 -1.13
CA LEU A 8 8.06 -2.45 -0.85
C LEU A 8 6.87 -3.42 -0.93
N MET A 9 5.71 -3.02 -0.40
CA MET A 9 4.50 -3.83 -0.46
C MET A 9 3.99 -3.97 -1.90
N GLY A 10 4.07 -2.90 -2.71
CA GLY A 10 3.80 -2.97 -4.14
C GLY A 10 4.71 -3.96 -4.87
N GLN A 11 6.00 -3.98 -4.55
CA GLN A 11 6.96 -4.93 -5.12
C GLN A 11 6.63 -6.39 -4.78
N TRP A 12 6.14 -6.66 -3.56
CA TRP A 12 5.74 -8.02 -3.17
C TRP A 12 4.58 -8.54 -4.01
N LEU A 13 3.58 -7.70 -4.26
CA LEU A 13 2.44 -8.06 -5.13
C LEU A 13 2.90 -8.25 -6.58
N LEU A 14 3.76 -7.36 -7.08
CA LEU A 14 4.29 -7.43 -8.43
C LEU A 14 5.08 -8.71 -8.68
N LYS A 15 5.83 -9.18 -7.68
CA LYS A 15 6.61 -10.43 -7.75
C LYS A 15 5.80 -11.68 -7.43
N GLY A 16 4.51 -11.56 -7.13
CA GLY A 16 3.67 -12.69 -6.74
C GLY A 16 4.06 -13.31 -5.40
N TRP A 17 4.83 -12.62 -4.55
CA TRP A 17 5.22 -13.09 -3.22
C TRP A 17 4.06 -13.08 -2.23
N ALA A 18 3.03 -12.28 -2.52
CA ALA A 18 1.78 -12.25 -1.77
C ALA A 18 0.61 -12.01 -2.71
N LYS A 19 -0.53 -12.65 -2.42
CA LYS A 19 -1.81 -12.33 -3.05
C LYS A 19 -2.50 -11.14 -2.37
N GLU A 20 -2.32 -11.03 -1.06
CA GLU A 20 -2.85 -9.96 -0.22
C GLU A 20 -1.79 -9.50 0.79
N ALA A 21 -1.82 -8.22 1.15
CA ALA A 21 -0.95 -7.67 2.18
C ALA A 21 -1.74 -6.72 3.08
N ILE A 22 -1.47 -6.77 4.38
CA ILE A 22 -1.91 -5.79 5.38
C ILE A 22 -0.66 -5.20 6.01
N PHE A 23 -0.55 -3.88 6.03
CA PHE A 23 0.62 -3.20 6.58
C PHE A 23 0.26 -1.81 7.08
N ASN A 24 1.10 -1.27 7.98
CA ASN A 24 0.94 0.07 8.53
C ASN A 24 1.84 1.09 7.81
N LEU A 25 1.32 2.29 7.57
CA LEU A 25 2.13 3.47 7.24
C LEU A 25 2.12 4.43 8.43
N LYS A 26 3.31 4.84 8.88
CA LYS A 26 3.43 5.87 9.93
C LYS A 26 2.96 7.22 9.40
N LEU A 27 2.23 7.97 10.21
CA LEU A 27 1.76 9.31 9.90
C LEU A 27 2.86 10.34 10.19
N PRO A 28 3.04 11.37 9.35
CA PRO A 28 3.93 12.48 9.66
C PRO A 28 3.36 13.35 10.80
N MET A 29 4.20 14.20 11.39
CA MET A 29 3.74 15.10 12.46
C MET A 29 2.83 16.24 11.94
N LYS A 30 2.98 16.67 10.69
CA LYS A 30 2.17 17.71 10.02
C LYS A 30 1.69 17.20 8.67
N GLY A 31 0.54 17.68 8.17
CA GLY A 31 0.05 17.30 6.84
C GLY A 31 -0.32 15.82 6.70
N ARG A 32 -0.77 15.18 7.79
CA ARG A 32 -1.03 13.73 7.88
C ARG A 32 -1.89 13.19 6.74
N TYR A 33 -3.00 13.87 6.47
CA TYR A 33 -3.96 13.42 5.47
C TYR A 33 -3.37 13.49 4.06
N ASP A 34 -2.77 14.64 3.70
CA ASP A 34 -2.22 14.86 2.36
C ASP A 34 -1.04 13.93 2.06
N GLU A 35 -0.15 13.71 3.02
CA GLU A 35 1.00 12.81 2.83
C GLU A 35 0.55 11.35 2.67
N VAL A 36 -0.41 10.88 3.47
CA VAL A 36 -0.97 9.54 3.32
C VAL A 36 -1.67 9.39 1.96
N LEU A 37 -2.46 10.38 1.54
CA LEU A 37 -3.10 10.35 0.23
C LEU A 37 -2.06 10.27 -0.89
N GLN A 38 -0.99 11.06 -0.80
CA GLN A 38 0.08 11.04 -1.79
C GLN A 38 0.79 9.68 -1.83
N ASP A 39 1.10 9.08 -0.67
CA ASP A 39 1.73 7.75 -0.59
C ASP A 39 0.82 6.65 -1.16
N LEU A 40 -0.49 6.72 -0.87
CA LEU A 40 -1.49 5.80 -1.44
C LEU A 40 -1.61 5.99 -2.96
N GLU A 41 -1.62 7.22 -3.45
CA GLU A 41 -1.73 7.50 -4.88
C GLU A 41 -0.48 7.03 -5.64
N ASN A 42 0.71 7.26 -5.08
CA ASN A 42 1.96 6.75 -5.63
C ASN A 42 1.95 5.21 -5.72
N LEU A 43 1.44 4.52 -4.70
CA LEU A 43 1.30 3.06 -4.72
C LEU A 43 0.31 2.59 -5.80
N LYS A 44 -0.84 3.25 -5.94
CA LYS A 44 -1.80 2.94 -7.00
C LYS A 44 -1.20 3.12 -8.38
N MET A 45 -0.55 4.26 -8.62
CA MET A 45 0.10 4.56 -9.89
C MET A 45 1.16 3.51 -10.23
N PHE A 46 2.02 3.17 -9.27
CA PHE A 46 3.01 2.10 -9.43
C PHE A 46 2.37 0.77 -9.86
N LEU A 47 1.26 0.35 -9.25
CA LEU A 47 0.58 -0.90 -9.61
C LEU A 47 -0.12 -0.82 -10.98
N ILE A 48 -0.72 0.32 -11.31
CA ILE A 48 -1.35 0.58 -12.60
C ILE A 48 -0.32 0.53 -13.73
N GLU A 49 0.82 1.21 -13.57
CA GLU A 49 1.93 1.23 -14.54
C GLU A 49 2.48 -0.18 -14.79
N ASN A 50 2.50 -1.02 -13.76
CA ASN A 50 2.91 -2.42 -13.86
C ASN A 50 1.76 -3.38 -14.22
N LYS A 51 0.59 -2.86 -14.62
CA LYS A 51 -0.58 -3.64 -15.07
C LYS A 51 -1.11 -4.65 -14.03
N VAL A 52 -0.90 -4.37 -12.75
CA VAL A 52 -1.45 -5.17 -11.65
C VAL A 52 -2.88 -4.72 -11.39
N LYS A 53 -3.86 -5.62 -11.51
CA LYS A 53 -5.23 -5.36 -11.05
C LYS A 53 -5.28 -5.54 -9.55
N PHE A 54 -5.88 -4.60 -8.81
CA PHE A 54 -5.91 -4.66 -7.35
C PHE A 54 -7.20 -4.08 -6.75
N LYS A 55 -7.44 -4.40 -5.47
CA LYS A 55 -8.32 -3.65 -4.56
C LYS A 55 -7.47 -3.10 -3.43
N LEU A 56 -7.69 -1.84 -3.05
CA LEU A 56 -6.98 -1.18 -1.96
C LEU A 56 -7.98 -0.56 -1.00
N GLN A 57 -7.74 -0.75 0.29
CA GLN A 57 -8.47 -0.10 1.37
C GLN A 57 -7.46 0.46 2.38
N ALA A 58 -7.76 1.63 2.91
CA ALA A 58 -6.97 2.27 3.95
C ALA A 58 -7.90 2.73 5.05
N LYS A 59 -7.58 2.40 6.30
CA LYS A 59 -8.38 2.79 7.45
C LYS A 59 -7.51 3.01 8.67
N HIS A 60 -7.79 4.11 9.38
CA HIS A 60 -7.25 4.33 10.71
C HIS A 60 -8.05 3.49 11.70
N LEU A 61 -7.49 2.36 12.14
CA LEU A 61 -8.17 1.42 13.01
C LEU A 61 -8.17 1.90 14.47
N TYR A 62 -9.00 1.29 15.31
CA TYR A 62 -9.12 1.67 16.73
C TYR A 62 -7.78 1.62 17.50
N HIS A 63 -6.89 0.69 17.13
CA HIS A 63 -5.58 0.54 17.76
C HIS A 63 -4.44 1.31 17.08
N ASP A 64 -4.71 1.95 15.94
CA ASP A 64 -3.73 2.77 15.26
C ASP A 64 -3.55 4.08 16.04
N ARG A 65 -2.29 4.50 16.28
CA ARG A 65 -1.97 5.78 16.91
C ARG A 65 -1.55 6.81 15.87
N GLU A 66 -0.25 6.85 15.57
CA GLU A 66 0.34 7.70 14.54
C GLU A 66 0.65 6.87 13.30
N GLU A 67 -0.33 6.07 12.88
CA GLU A 67 -0.22 5.20 11.71
C GLU A 67 -1.58 4.96 11.07
N ILE A 68 -1.60 4.40 9.87
CA ILE A 68 -2.81 3.95 9.20
C ILE A 68 -2.61 2.53 8.69
N THR A 69 -3.61 1.67 8.87
CA THR A 69 -3.60 0.31 8.33
C THR A 69 -4.10 0.30 6.89
N ILE A 70 -3.36 -0.36 6.00
CA ILE A 70 -3.70 -0.53 4.59
C ILE A 70 -3.87 -2.01 4.31
N HIS A 71 -4.92 -2.35 3.60
CA HIS A 71 -5.12 -3.65 2.98
C HIS A 71 -5.04 -3.51 1.46
N ILE A 72 -4.33 -4.44 0.82
CA ILE A 72 -4.28 -4.53 -0.62
C ILE A 72 -4.39 -5.98 -1.08
N GLN A 73 -5.23 -6.22 -2.09
CA GLN A 73 -5.46 -7.51 -2.71
C GLN A 73 -5.11 -7.42 -4.19
N CYS A 74 -4.19 -8.28 -4.66
CA CYS A 74 -3.90 -8.47 -6.07
C CYS A 74 -4.99 -9.33 -6.72
N LEU A 75 -5.65 -8.81 -7.75
CA LEU A 75 -6.67 -9.52 -8.54
C LEU A 75 -6.09 -10.20 -9.78
N SER A 76 -4.89 -9.81 -10.21
CA SER A 76 -4.19 -10.47 -11.30
C SER A 76 -3.69 -11.87 -10.90
N ASN A 77 -3.59 -12.78 -11.87
CA ASN A 77 -2.87 -14.04 -11.68
C ASN A 77 -1.39 -13.81 -11.94
N ILE A 78 -0.65 -13.50 -10.87
CA ILE A 78 0.80 -13.31 -10.87
C ILE A 78 1.39 -14.47 -10.07
N SER A 79 2.21 -15.29 -10.70
CA SER A 79 2.96 -16.35 -10.02
C SER A 79 4.37 -15.85 -9.70
N PRO A 80 4.93 -16.21 -8.54
CA PRO A 80 6.34 -15.97 -8.28
C PRO A 80 7.19 -16.70 -9.31
N HIS A 81 8.20 -16.01 -9.85
CA HIS A 81 9.23 -16.60 -10.70
C HIS A 81 10.23 -17.38 -9.86
#